data_AF-A0A519QDZ4-F1
#
_entry.id   AF-A0A519QDZ4-F1
#
_cell.length_a   1.000
_cell.length_b   1.000
_cell.length_c   1.000
_cell.angle_alpha   90.00
_cell.angle_beta   90.00
_cell.angle_gamma   90.00
#
_symmetry.space_group_name_H-M   'P 1'
#
loop_
_entity.id
_entity.type
_entity.pdbx_description
1 polymer ?
#
loop_
_entity_poly.entity_id
_entity_poly.type
_entity_poly.pdbx_seq_one_letter_code
_entity_poly.pdbx_strand_id
1 'polypeptide(L)'
;GQSIVLARRKGRDWWIGAMNNEQARTVQVPLSFLGAGRFEAQLYTDGTAPTDTVHETRAVNATDALTLPLPASGGAAVRIVRR
;
A
#
# COMPACT_ATOMS: atom_id res chain seq x y z
N GLY A 1 -13.31 -13.74 -6.18
CA GLY A 1 -13.06 -12.84 -5.03
C GLY A 1 -13.12 -11.40 -5.50
N GLN A 2 -13.28 -10.42 -4.62
CA GLN A 2 -13.40 -9.00 -5.02
C GLN A 2 -12.07 -8.25 -4.91
N SER A 3 -11.43 -8.32 -3.77
CA SER A 3 -10.10 -7.74 -3.55
C SER A 3 -9.48 -8.37 -2.31
N ILE A 4 -8.16 -8.29 -2.18
CA ILE A 4 -7.43 -8.68 -0.98
C ILE A 4 -6.40 -7.61 -0.65
N VAL A 5 -6.25 -7.32 0.64
CA VAL A 5 -5.12 -6.54 1.18
C VAL A 5 -4.45 -7.37 2.26
N LEU A 6 -3.13 -7.55 2.14
CA LEU A 6 -2.32 -8.29 3.09
C LEU A 6 -1.17 -7.40 3.56
N ALA A 7 -1.03 -7.27 4.89
CA ALA A 7 0.16 -6.71 5.51
C ALA A 7 1.00 -7.83 6.13
N ARG A 8 2.31 -7.84 5.85
CA ARG A 8 3.26 -8.80 6.42
C ARG A 8 4.51 -8.09 6.90
N ARG A 9 4.99 -8.49 8.08
CA ARG A 9 6.22 -7.97 8.68
C ARG A 9 7.40 -8.92 8.45
N LYS A 10 8.57 -8.36 8.15
CA LYS A 10 9.86 -9.07 8.18
C LYS A 10 10.89 -8.19 8.89
N GLY A 11 11.33 -8.61 10.07
CA GLY A 11 12.22 -7.79 10.92
C GLY A 11 11.54 -6.50 11.35
N ARG A 12 12.08 -5.35 10.92
CA ARG A 12 11.54 -4.01 11.23
C ARG A 12 10.65 -3.43 10.12
N ASP A 13 10.65 -4.07 8.95
CA ASP A 13 9.97 -3.56 7.76
C ASP A 13 8.60 -4.25 7.60
N TRP A 14 7.65 -3.49 7.09
CA TRP A 14 6.33 -3.96 6.71
C TRP A 14 6.16 -3.92 5.19
N TRP A 15 5.40 -4.87 4.68
CA TRP A 15 5.06 -4.99 3.28
C TRP A 15 3.55 -5.13 3.17
N ILE A 16 2.94 -4.35 2.29
CA ILE A 16 1.51 -4.41 2.00
C ILE A 16 1.36 -4.77 0.54
N GLY A 17 0.55 -5.79 0.26
CA GLY A 17 0.11 -6.12 -1.09
C GLY A 17 -1.41 -5.98 -1.19
N ALA A 18 -1.87 -5.27 -2.21
CA ALA A 18 -3.27 -5.13 -2.55
C ALA A 18 -3.49 -5.63 -3.99
N MET A 19 -4.50 -6.48 -4.17
CA MET A 19 -4.91 -6.98 -5.50
C MET A 19 -6.42 -6.83 -5.65
N ASN A 20 -6.84 -6.47 -6.86
CA ASN A 20 -8.21 -6.15 -7.17
C ASN A 20 -8.76 -7.01 -8.32
N ASN A 21 -10.07 -7.18 -8.34
CA ASN A 21 -10.78 -7.72 -9.49
C ASN A 21 -11.07 -6.62 -10.53
N GLU A 22 -11.95 -6.91 -11.48
CA GLU A 22 -12.30 -6.08 -12.64
C GLU A 22 -13.05 -4.78 -12.26
N GLN A 23 -13.39 -4.58 -10.98
CA GLN A 23 -14.06 -3.37 -10.50
C GLN A 23 -13.07 -2.46 -9.80
N ALA A 24 -12.80 -1.29 -10.38
CA ALA A 24 -11.95 -0.27 -9.76
C ALA A 24 -12.47 0.11 -8.37
N ARG A 25 -11.55 0.27 -7.42
CA ARG A 25 -11.86 0.68 -6.04
C ARG A 25 -10.72 1.44 -5.41
N THR A 26 -11.04 2.22 -4.38
CA THR A 26 -10.05 2.85 -3.52
C THR A 26 -10.08 2.16 -2.16
N VAL A 27 -8.92 1.66 -1.71
CA VAL A 27 -8.80 0.98 -0.42
C VAL A 27 -8.08 1.87 0.58
N GLN A 28 -8.67 1.99 1.78
CA GLN A 28 -8.05 2.61 2.94
C GLN A 28 -7.34 1.54 3.76
N VAL A 29 -6.05 1.71 4.02
CA VAL A 29 -5.26 0.79 4.85
C VAL A 29 -4.79 1.52 6.11
N PRO A 30 -5.47 1.33 7.25
CA PRO A 30 -5.03 1.90 8.53
C PRO A 30 -3.66 1.34 8.93
N LEU A 31 -2.75 2.21 9.37
CA LEU A 31 -1.37 1.84 9.72
C LEU A 31 -1.16 1.58 11.21
N SER A 32 -2.23 1.37 11.98
CA SER A 32 -2.17 1.15 13.44
C SER A 32 -1.29 -0.02 13.87
N PHE A 33 -1.04 -0.98 12.98
CA PHE A 33 -0.15 -2.12 13.20
C PHE A 33 1.34 -1.77 13.22
N LEU A 34 1.74 -0.56 12.79
CA LEU A 34 3.16 -0.14 12.76
C LEU A 34 3.76 0.05 14.16
N GLY A 35 2.92 0.38 15.15
CA GLY A 35 3.37 0.77 16.49
C GLY A 35 4.01 2.17 16.51
N ALA A 36 4.60 2.54 17.65
CA ALA A 36 5.15 3.88 17.83
C ALA A 36 6.42 4.11 17.00
N GLY A 37 6.51 5.28 16.37
CA GLY A 37 7.69 5.72 15.62
C GLY A 37 7.35 6.48 14.36
N ARG A 38 8.40 6.82 13.60
CA ARG A 38 8.30 7.40 12.26
C ARG A 38 8.73 6.35 11.24
N PHE A 39 8.01 6.33 10.13
CA PHE A 39 8.24 5.38 9.06
C PHE A 39 8.23 6.11 7.72
N GLU A 40 8.81 5.46 6.73
CA GLU A 40 8.70 5.84 5.33
C GLU A 40 7.92 4.75 4.60
N ALA A 41 6.84 5.13 3.93
CA ALA A 41 6.08 4.28 3.03
C ALA A 41 6.50 4.56 1.58
N GLN A 42 6.99 3.53 0.89
CA GLN A 42 7.30 3.49 -0.54
C GLN A 42 6.13 2.79 -1.23
N LEU A 43 5.32 3.54 -1.96
CA LEU A 43 4.12 3.07 -2.64
C LEU A 43 4.45 2.82 -4.11
N TYR A 44 4.04 1.67 -4.61
CA TYR A 44 4.08 1.26 -6.00
C TYR A 44 2.64 1.00 -6.43
N THR A 45 2.08 1.88 -7.25
CA THR A 45 0.69 1.79 -7.72
C THR A 45 0.66 1.75 -9.24
N ASP A 46 -0.44 1.26 -9.80
CA ASP A 46 -0.64 1.28 -11.25
C ASP A 46 -0.62 2.71 -11.80
N GLY A 47 -0.04 2.87 -13.00
CA GLY A 47 -0.04 4.13 -13.75
C GLY A 47 -1.19 4.22 -14.77
N THR A 48 -1.00 5.06 -15.79
CA THR A 48 -2.03 5.29 -16.83
C THR A 48 -2.14 4.10 -17.77
N ALA A 49 -1.01 3.52 -18.21
CA ALA A 49 -1.02 2.29 -18.98
C ALA A 49 -0.88 1.05 -18.07
N PRO A 50 -1.36 -0.14 -18.49
CA PRO A 50 -1.26 -1.37 -17.69
C PRO A 50 0.17 -1.80 -17.34
N THR A 51 1.17 -1.33 -18.09
CA THR A 51 2.59 -1.60 -17.85
C THR A 51 3.28 -0.54 -17.00
N ASP A 52 2.58 0.56 -16.69
CA ASP A 52 3.15 1.67 -15.96
C ASP A 52 3.07 1.43 -14.46
N THR A 53 4.10 1.85 -13.74
CA THR A 53 4.12 1.85 -12.28
C THR A 53 4.50 3.24 -11.80
N VAL A 54 3.69 3.79 -10.92
CA VAL A 54 3.97 5.04 -10.20
C VAL A 54 4.62 4.69 -8.87
N HIS A 55 5.77 5.31 -8.60
CA HIS A 55 6.47 5.18 -7.32
C HIS A 55 6.40 6.49 -6.55
N GLU A 56 5.93 6.43 -5.31
CA GLU A 56 5.85 7.58 -4.40
C GLU A 56 6.40 7.21 -3.02
N THR A 57 7.01 8.18 -2.34
CA THR A 57 7.48 8.02 -0.96
C THR A 57 6.79 9.01 -0.03
N ARG A 58 6.29 8.53 1.11
CA ARG A 58 5.60 9.35 2.13
C ARG A 58 6.10 9.05 3.53
N ALA A 59 6.26 10.09 4.35
CA ALA A 59 6.48 9.91 5.78
C ALA A 59 5.14 9.57 6.46
N VAL A 60 5.12 8.51 7.27
CA VAL A 60 3.91 8.01 7.94
C VAL A 60 4.20 7.55 9.37
N ASN A 61 3.15 7.38 10.15
CA ASN A 61 3.15 6.81 11.49
C ASN A 61 1.87 5.97 11.73
N ALA A 62 1.72 5.39 12.92
CA ALA A 62 0.61 4.47 13.22
C ALA A 62 -0.78 5.11 13.28
N THR A 63 -0.90 6.43 13.35
CA THR A 63 -2.21 7.11 13.29
C THR A 63 -2.68 7.39 11.87
N ASP A 64 -1.82 7.15 10.87
CA ASP A 64 -2.14 7.43 9.47
C ASP A 64 -2.88 6.26 8.80
N ALA A 65 -3.45 6.55 7.62
CA ALA A 65 -3.97 5.55 6.72
C ALA A 65 -3.44 5.79 5.30
N LEU A 66 -3.15 4.71 4.57
CA LEU A 66 -2.81 4.80 3.15
C LEU A 66 -4.08 4.70 2.31
N THR A 67 -4.23 5.65 1.38
CA THR A 67 -5.23 5.60 0.30
C THR A 67 -4.59 4.96 -0.92
N LEU A 68 -5.01 3.74 -1.27
CA LEU A 68 -4.51 3.00 -2.42
C LEU A 68 -5.58 2.99 -3.53
N PRO A 69 -5.37 3.70 -4.64
CA PRO A 69 -6.22 3.54 -5.82
C PRO A 69 -5.89 2.20 -6.48
N LEU A 70 -6.90 1.35 -6.65
CA LEU A 70 -6.77 0.07 -7.36
C LEU A 70 -7.66 0.15 -8.61
N PRO A 71 -7.10 0.38 -9.81
CA PRO A 71 -7.87 0.28 -11.03
C PRO A 71 -8.42 -1.15 -11.23
N ALA A 72 -9.28 -1.30 -12.24
CA ALA A 72 -9.79 -2.60 -12.63
C ALA A 72 -8.63 -3.54 -12.98
N SER A 73 -8.65 -4.75 -12.39
CA SER A 73 -7.60 -5.77 -12.53
C SER A 73 -6.20 -5.31 -12.09
N GLY A 74 -6.13 -4.22 -11.32
CA GLY A 74 -4.90 -3.63 -10.82
C GLY A 74 -4.55 -4.03 -9.39
N GLY A 75 -3.59 -3.31 -8.83
CA GLY A 75 -3.05 -3.56 -7.50
C GLY A 75 -2.19 -2.43 -6.96
N ALA A 76 -1.63 -2.68 -5.79
CA ALA A 76 -0.60 -1.83 -5.21
C ALA A 76 0.33 -2.67 -4.33
N ALA A 77 1.61 -2.29 -4.31
CA ALA A 77 2.57 -2.79 -3.34
C ALA A 77 3.10 -1.62 -2.52
N VAL A 78 3.26 -1.82 -1.22
CA VAL A 78 3.84 -0.80 -0.33
C VAL A 78 4.92 -1.44 0.52
N ARG A 79 6.10 -0.83 0.56
CA ARG A 79 7.13 -1.15 1.53
C ARG A 79 7.19 -0.03 2.57
N ILE A 80 7.06 -0.38 3.84
CA ILE A 80 7.16 0.56 4.94
C ILE A 80 8.40 0.24 5.76
N VAL A 81 9.33 1.18 5.83
CA VAL A 81 10.60 1.04 6.55
C VAL A 81 10.62 1.98 7.75
N ARG A 82 11.14 1.51 8.88
CA ARG A 82 11.32 2.36 10.06
C ARG A 82 12.45 3.35 9.81
N ARG A 83 12.21 4.64 10.06
CA ARG A 83 13.22 5.69 10.03
C ARG A 83 14.01 5.73 11.33
#